data_AF-A0A261A001-F1
#
_entry.id   AF-A0A261A001-F1
#
_cell.length_a   1.000
_cell.length_b   1.000
_cell.length_c   1.000
_cell.angle_alpha   90.00
_cell.angle_beta   90.00
_cell.angle_gamma   90.00
#
_symmetry.space_group_name_H-M   'P 1'
#
loop_
_entity.id
_entity.type
_entity.pdbx_description
1 polymer ?
#
loop_
_entity_poly.entity_id
_entity_poly.type
_entity_poly.pdbx_seq_one_letter_code
_entity_poly.pdbx_strand_id
1 'polypeptide(L)'
;MLLFIVFSIFLQFASISFSMRDVIGEGIRGYFGIPNSTMEVLYLGSFHCKLNTSFCVTGYYKEKDLLTEDDVLDRLPFYCSKRNPFHVIHHINFTGGDGFGEWDNYYEPFLELVHNCTCDNTARRIIHYFPLVKFRFL
;
A
#
# COMPACT_ATOMS: atom_id res chain seq x y z
N MET A 1 -17.82 26.98 -12.94
CA MET A 1 -17.75 25.53 -13.23
C MET A 1 -16.46 25.13 -13.94
N LEU A 2 -16.04 25.82 -15.03
CA LEU A 2 -14.75 25.56 -15.69
C LEU A 2 -13.52 25.69 -14.76
N LEU A 3 -13.52 26.67 -13.85
CA LEU A 3 -12.38 26.93 -12.94
C LEU A 3 -12.09 25.76 -11.99
N PHE A 4 -13.14 25.10 -11.48
CA PHE A 4 -13.02 23.92 -10.61
C PHE A 4 -12.51 22.68 -11.35
N ILE A 5 -12.88 22.51 -12.62
CA ILE A 5 -12.42 21.38 -13.43
C ILE A 5 -10.93 21.53 -13.73
N VAL A 6 -10.47 22.74 -14.08
CA VAL A 6 -9.04 23.02 -14.30
C VAL A 6 -8.24 22.82 -13.00
N PHE A 7 -8.76 23.26 -11.86
CA PHE A 7 -8.09 23.06 -10.56
C PHE A 7 -7.97 21.57 -10.18
N SER A 8 -9.02 20.78 -10.37
CA SER A 8 -9.00 19.33 -10.13
C SER A 8 -8.05 18.58 -11.06
N ILE A 9 -7.94 19.02 -12.31
CA ILE A 9 -6.99 18.47 -13.29
C ILE A 9 -5.54 18.84 -12.91
N PHE A 10 -5.27 20.08 -12.46
CA PHE A 10 -3.96 20.50 -11.95
C PHE A 10 -3.54 19.76 -10.66
N LEU A 11 -4.49 19.44 -9.78
CA LEU A 11 -4.25 18.62 -8.58
C LEU A 11 -3.80 17.19 -8.94
N GLN A 12 -4.22 16.68 -10.10
CA GLN A 12 -3.81 15.38 -10.63
C GLN A 12 -2.37 15.38 -11.19
N PHE A 13 -1.81 16.56 -11.49
CA PHE A 13 -0.42 16.75 -11.93
C PHE A 13 0.58 17.00 -10.80
N ALA A 14 0.11 17.33 -9.59
CA ALA A 14 0.90 17.34 -8.35
C ALA A 14 0.64 16.04 -7.55
N SER A 15 0.86 14.90 -8.21
CA SER A 15 0.63 13.57 -7.64
C SER A 15 1.90 12.74 -7.71
N ILE A 16 2.12 12.00 -6.64
CA ILE A 16 3.09 10.91 -6.63
C ILE A 16 2.57 9.82 -7.58
N SER A 17 3.41 9.38 -8.51
CA SER A 17 3.15 8.13 -9.23
C SER A 17 3.97 7.04 -8.60
N PHE A 18 3.37 5.89 -8.34
CA PHE A 18 4.11 4.73 -7.88
C PHE A 18 3.66 3.46 -8.59
N SER A 19 4.60 2.54 -8.73
CA SER A 19 4.36 1.17 -9.15
C SER A 19 4.83 0.31 -8.02
N MET A 20 3.96 -0.59 -7.58
CA MET A 20 4.29 -1.66 -6.66
C MET A 20 3.99 -2.98 -7.34
N ARG A 21 4.95 -3.90 -7.26
CA ARG A 21 4.76 -5.29 -7.67
C ARG A 21 4.94 -6.15 -6.44
N ASP A 22 3.99 -7.04 -6.25
CA ASP A 22 4.00 -8.16 -5.33
C ASP A 22 4.88 -9.27 -5.91
N VAL A 23 5.87 -9.70 -5.12
CA VAL A 23 6.52 -11.00 -5.29
C VAL A 23 6.08 -11.85 -4.12
N ILE A 24 5.23 -12.84 -4.41
CA ILE A 24 4.69 -13.74 -3.40
C ILE A 24 5.79 -14.72 -2.98
N GLY A 25 6.24 -14.62 -1.73
CA GLY A 25 7.04 -15.65 -1.08
C GLY A 25 6.14 -16.81 -0.63
N GLU A 26 6.64 -18.04 -0.68
CA GLU A 26 5.88 -19.19 -0.20
C GLU A 26 5.73 -19.13 1.33
N GLY A 27 4.49 -19.18 1.82
CA GLY A 27 4.17 -19.20 3.25
C GLY A 27 4.54 -20.53 3.92
N ILE A 28 4.80 -20.48 5.23
CA ILE A 28 5.01 -21.69 6.05
C ILE A 28 3.63 -22.30 6.36
N ARG A 29 3.48 -23.58 6.04
CA ARG A 29 2.24 -24.37 6.08
C ARG A 29 1.68 -24.48 7.50
N GLY A 30 0.55 -23.82 7.77
CA GLY A 30 -0.32 -24.13 8.91
C GLY A 30 -1.31 -25.22 8.53
N TYR A 31 -1.27 -26.37 9.21
CA TYR A 31 -2.34 -27.37 9.13
C TYR A 31 -3.62 -26.80 9.77
N PHE A 32 -4.78 -27.26 9.31
CA PHE A 32 -6.10 -26.93 9.86
C PHE A 32 -6.07 -26.99 11.40
N GLY A 33 -6.21 -25.84 12.07
CA GLY A 33 -6.17 -25.73 13.53
C GLY A 33 -4.87 -25.20 14.17
N ILE A 34 -3.90 -24.68 13.41
CA ILE A 34 -2.72 -24.00 13.99
C ILE A 34 -2.78 -22.47 13.74
N PRO A 35 -2.73 -21.62 14.78
CA PRO A 35 -2.93 -20.16 14.71
C PRO A 35 -1.78 -19.34 14.07
N ASN A 36 -0.83 -19.96 13.37
CA ASN A 36 0.43 -19.31 12.97
C ASN A 36 0.78 -19.51 11.47
N SER A 37 -0.21 -19.52 10.58
CA SER A 37 0.09 -19.43 9.14
C SER A 37 0.47 -17.99 8.78
N THR A 38 1.68 -17.80 8.25
CA THR A 38 2.19 -16.50 7.83
C THR A 38 2.54 -16.54 6.35
N MET A 39 2.14 -15.52 5.62
CA MET A 39 2.49 -15.33 4.21
C MET A 39 3.36 -14.09 4.05
N GLU A 40 4.55 -14.26 3.47
CA GLU A 40 5.42 -13.12 3.17
C GLU A 40 5.12 -12.55 1.79
N VAL A 41 4.85 -11.25 1.75
CA VAL A 41 4.63 -10.48 0.52
C VAL A 41 5.71 -9.41 0.42
N LEU A 42 6.41 -9.40 -0.71
CA LEU A 42 7.39 -8.37 -1.04
C LEU A 42 6.77 -7.31 -1.93
N TYR A 43 6.80 -6.05 -1.48
CA TYR A 43 6.41 -4.88 -2.27
C TYR A 43 7.63 -4.11 -2.75
N LEU A 44 7.75 -3.99 -4.08
CA LEU A 44 8.77 -3.15 -4.74
C LEU A 44 8.18 -1.82 -5.15
N GLY A 45 8.38 -0.77 -4.36
CA GLY A 45 7.85 0.57 -4.64
C GLY A 45 8.81 1.47 -5.41
N SER A 46 8.27 2.29 -6.30
CA SER A 46 8.97 3.43 -6.92
C SER A 46 8.12 4.67 -6.72
N PHE A 47 8.65 5.71 -6.13
CA PHE A 47 7.93 6.96 -5.89
C PHE A 47 8.53 8.07 -6.74
N HIS A 48 7.67 8.77 -7.48
CA HIS A 48 8.07 9.86 -8.35
C HIS A 48 7.24 11.11 -8.06
N CYS A 49 7.92 12.22 -7.76
CA CYS A 49 7.30 13.52 -7.56
C CYS A 49 7.39 14.35 -8.84
N LYS A 50 6.24 14.65 -9.45
CA LYS A 50 6.17 15.42 -10.72
C LYS A 50 6.72 16.85 -10.61
N LEU A 51 6.82 17.40 -9.40
CA LEU A 51 7.39 18.73 -9.14
C LEU A 51 8.93 18.75 -9.16
N ASN A 52 9.57 17.57 -9.19
CA ASN A 52 11.02 17.42 -9.16
C ASN A 52 11.71 18.13 -7.97
N THR A 53 11.01 18.19 -6.83
CA THR A 53 11.51 18.76 -5.57
C THR A 53 11.85 17.66 -4.57
N SER A 54 12.49 18.03 -3.47
CA SER A 54 12.59 17.12 -2.32
C SER A 54 11.20 16.82 -1.79
N PHE A 55 10.91 15.54 -1.56
CA PHE A 55 9.62 15.12 -1.03
C PHE A 55 9.80 13.97 -0.06
N CYS A 56 8.78 13.77 0.76
CA CYS A 56 8.71 12.73 1.76
C CYS A 56 7.43 11.94 1.62
N VAL A 57 7.49 10.67 2.01
CA VAL A 57 6.35 9.75 2.07
C VAL A 57 6.37 8.96 3.37
N THR A 58 5.20 8.53 3.82
CA THR A 58 5.00 7.51 4.86
C THR A 58 3.59 6.95 4.69
N GLY A 59 3.25 5.88 5.38
CA GLY A 59 1.92 5.29 5.25
C GLY A 59 1.78 3.99 5.99
N TYR A 60 0.66 3.32 5.72
CA TYR A 60 0.32 2.02 6.29
C TYR A 60 -0.11 1.08 5.18
N TYR A 61 0.45 -0.12 5.18
CA TYR A 61 -0.10 -1.26 4.48
C TYR A 61 -1.20 -1.82 5.36
N LYS A 62 -2.37 -2.01 4.78
CA LYS A 62 -3.58 -2.42 5.48
C LYS A 62 -4.29 -3.51 4.72
N GLU A 63 -5.00 -4.36 5.43
CA GLU A 63 -6.05 -5.22 4.89
C GLU A 63 -7.37 -4.46 4.94
N LYS A 64 -8.22 -4.67 3.94
CA LYS A 64 -9.54 -4.05 3.93
C LYS A 64 -10.56 -4.99 4.54
N ASP A 65 -11.22 -4.52 5.59
CA ASP A 65 -12.32 -5.25 6.20
C ASP A 65 -13.69 -4.77 5.72
N LEU A 66 -14.60 -5.72 5.52
CA LEU A 66 -15.98 -5.41 5.11
C LEU A 66 -16.86 -5.01 6.29
N LEU A 67 -16.59 -5.54 7.48
CA LEU A 67 -17.47 -5.45 8.65
C LEU A 67 -16.81 -4.78 9.87
N THR A 68 -15.49 -4.70 9.88
CA THR A 68 -14.65 -4.17 10.96
C THR A 68 -13.75 -3.03 10.46
N GLU A 69 -12.94 -2.47 11.36
CA GLU A 69 -11.91 -1.51 10.95
C GLU A 69 -10.80 -2.23 10.18
N ASP A 70 -10.27 -1.58 9.13
CA ASP A 70 -9.16 -2.10 8.33
C ASP A 70 -7.94 -2.45 9.20
N ASP A 71 -7.50 -3.70 9.13
CA ASP A 71 -6.33 -4.18 9.85
C ASP A 71 -5.01 -3.58 9.34
N VAL A 72 -4.12 -3.20 10.26
CA VAL A 72 -2.79 -2.65 9.91
C VAL A 72 -1.78 -3.79 9.81
N LEU A 73 -1.38 -4.10 8.57
CA LEU A 73 -0.41 -5.15 8.27
C LEU A 73 1.02 -4.70 8.53
N ASP A 74 1.38 -3.48 8.10
CA ASP A 74 2.69 -2.89 8.38
C ASP A 74 2.69 -1.36 8.15
N ARG A 75 3.77 -0.70 8.54
CA ARG A 75 4.01 0.72 8.34
C ARG A 75 5.10 0.93 7.28
N LEU A 76 4.81 1.79 6.30
CA LEU A 76 5.84 2.38 5.44
C LEU A 76 6.61 3.45 6.24
N PRO A 77 7.93 3.28 6.45
CA PRO A 77 8.73 4.26 7.17
C PRO A 77 8.67 5.65 6.55
N PHE A 78 9.01 6.65 7.34
CA PHE A 78 9.11 8.02 6.86
C PHE A 78 10.37 8.18 6.02
N TYR A 79 10.22 8.24 4.70
CA TYR A 79 11.31 8.43 3.76
C TYR A 79 11.25 9.84 3.18
N CYS A 80 12.38 10.55 3.16
CA CYS A 80 12.55 11.79 2.43
C CYS A 80 13.66 11.62 1.40
N SER A 81 13.44 12.09 0.18
CA SER A 81 14.40 11.97 -0.90
C SER A 81 14.39 13.19 -1.81
N LYS A 82 15.58 13.53 -2.31
CA LYS A 82 15.78 14.41 -3.47
C LYS A 82 15.91 13.62 -4.78
N ARG A 83 16.07 12.29 -4.70
CA ARG A 83 16.11 11.41 -5.88
C ARG A 83 14.71 11.21 -6.41
N ASN A 84 14.58 11.28 -7.73
CA ASN A 84 13.32 11.20 -8.43
C ASN A 84 13.50 10.39 -9.72
N PRO A 85 13.04 9.13 -9.79
CA PRO A 85 12.33 8.39 -8.75
C PRO A 85 13.22 7.97 -7.57
N PHE A 86 12.59 7.65 -6.44
CA PHE A 86 13.24 6.87 -5.37
C PHE A 86 12.53 5.52 -5.20
N HIS A 87 13.31 4.49 -4.86
CA HIS A 87 12.82 3.11 -4.79
C HIS A 87 12.83 2.60 -3.35
N VAL A 88 11.83 1.79 -3.02
CA VAL A 88 11.73 1.09 -1.73
C VAL A 88 11.46 -0.40 -1.97
N ILE A 89 11.93 -1.21 -1.05
CA ILE A 89 11.67 -2.65 -0.99
C ILE A 89 11.14 -2.91 0.41
N HIS A 90 9.95 -3.49 0.51
CA HIS A 90 9.28 -3.70 1.78
C HIS A 90 8.74 -5.13 1.88
N HIS A 91 9.16 -5.86 2.91
CA HIS A 91 8.70 -7.21 3.21
C HIS A 91 7.61 -7.13 4.26
N ILE A 92 6.45 -7.75 4.01
CA ILE A 92 5.33 -7.75 4.93
C ILE A 92 4.90 -9.18 5.18
N ASN A 93 4.74 -9.53 6.45
CA ASN A 93 4.16 -10.80 6.85
C ASN A 93 2.67 -10.58 7.10
N PHE A 94 1.84 -11.15 6.25
CA PHE A 94 0.41 -11.21 6.49
C PHE A 94 0.14 -12.33 7.50
N THR A 95 -0.46 -11.95 8.62
CA THR A 95 -0.73 -12.83 9.77
C THR A 95 -2.19 -12.69 10.16
N GLY A 96 -2.89 -13.82 10.29
CA GLY A 96 -4.34 -13.82 10.53
C GLY A 96 -5.11 -13.62 9.23
N GLY A 97 -6.14 -14.44 9.00
CA GLY A 97 -7.06 -14.22 7.89
C GLY A 97 -8.37 -13.70 8.46
N ASP A 98 -8.85 -12.56 7.96
CA ASP A 98 -10.16 -12.05 8.33
C ASP A 98 -11.24 -12.78 7.54
N GLY A 99 -11.70 -13.90 8.10
CA GLY A 99 -12.65 -14.73 7.39
C GLY A 99 -13.28 -15.83 8.21
N PHE A 100 -14.62 -15.90 8.17
CA PHE A 100 -15.42 -17.04 8.62
C PHE A 100 -15.10 -18.30 7.79
N GLY A 101 -13.98 -18.96 8.05
CA GLY A 101 -13.59 -20.19 7.36
C GLY A 101 -13.32 -20.02 5.86
N GLU A 102 -13.58 -21.06 5.07
CA GLU A 102 -13.23 -21.18 3.63
C GLU A 102 -13.85 -20.14 2.68
N TRP A 103 -14.59 -19.15 3.19
CA TRP A 103 -15.35 -18.17 2.41
C TRP A 103 -14.58 -16.88 2.15
N ASP A 104 -13.56 -16.59 2.96
CA ASP A 104 -12.63 -15.49 2.72
C ASP A 104 -11.18 -16.01 2.78
N ASN A 105 -10.64 -16.33 1.61
CA ASN A 105 -9.28 -16.89 1.48
C ASN A 105 -8.36 -15.92 0.74
N TYR A 106 -8.70 -14.64 0.71
CA TYR A 106 -7.92 -13.59 0.07
C TYR A 106 -7.64 -12.51 1.09
N TYR A 107 -6.49 -11.86 0.95
CA TYR A 107 -6.29 -10.54 1.53
C TYR A 107 -6.64 -9.51 0.47
N GLU A 108 -7.25 -8.41 0.90
CA GLU A 108 -7.52 -7.19 0.14
C GLU A 108 -6.52 -6.07 0.49
N PRO A 109 -5.20 -6.24 0.25
CA PRO A 109 -4.24 -5.29 0.76
C PRO A 109 -4.34 -3.95 0.02
N PHE A 110 -4.11 -2.89 0.76
CA PHE A 110 -3.96 -1.54 0.22
C PHE A 110 -2.89 -0.75 0.97
N LEU A 111 -2.31 0.24 0.28
CA LEU A 111 -1.41 1.23 0.87
C LEU A 111 -2.17 2.54 1.06
N GLU A 112 -2.30 2.95 2.31
CA GLU A 112 -2.65 4.32 2.67
C GLU A 112 -1.37 5.16 2.76
N LEU A 113 -1.12 5.99 1.75
CA LEU A 113 0.10 6.79 1.61
C LEU A 113 -0.17 8.25 1.94
N VAL A 114 0.71 8.86 2.73
CA VAL A 114 0.79 10.30 2.95
C VAL A 114 2.08 10.84 2.34
N HIS A 115 1.99 11.93 1.58
CA HIS A 115 3.14 12.58 0.95
C HIS A 115 3.03 14.10 0.95
N ASN A 116 4.16 14.79 0.80
CA ASN A 116 4.21 16.27 0.67
C ASN A 116 4.62 16.77 -0.73
N CYS A 117 4.65 15.90 -1.75
CA CYS A 117 4.81 16.32 -3.14
C CYS A 117 3.55 17.09 -3.62
N THR A 118 3.45 18.35 -3.26
CA THR A 118 2.30 19.23 -3.56
C THR A 118 2.79 20.66 -3.80
N CYS A 119 2.04 21.44 -4.61
CA CYS A 119 2.41 22.83 -4.90
C CYS A 119 2.12 23.79 -3.73
N ASP A 120 1.28 23.38 -2.78
CA ASP A 120 0.78 24.19 -1.67
C ASP A 120 1.46 23.83 -0.33
N ASN A 121 2.52 23.02 -0.35
CA ASN A 121 3.23 22.52 0.83
C ASN A 121 2.35 21.76 1.84
N THR A 122 1.20 21.23 1.39
CA THR A 122 0.33 20.40 2.23
C THR A 122 0.66 18.92 2.07
N ALA A 123 0.46 18.15 3.15
CA ALA A 123 0.49 16.70 3.06
C ALA A 123 -0.84 16.20 2.49
N ARG A 124 -0.78 15.22 1.59
CA ARG A 124 -1.97 14.61 0.98
C ARG A 124 -1.95 13.10 1.14
N ARG A 125 -3.16 12.56 1.28
CA ARG A 125 -3.43 11.13 1.40
C ARG A 125 -3.83 10.55 0.05
N ILE A 126 -3.28 9.38 -0.27
CA ILE A 126 -3.64 8.56 -1.43
C ILE A 126 -3.88 7.13 -0.94
N ILE A 127 -4.90 6.47 -1.48
CA ILE A 127 -5.11 5.04 -1.29
C ILE A 127 -4.70 4.32 -2.57
N HIS A 128 -3.99 3.21 -2.41
CA HIS A 128 -3.71 2.29 -3.50
C HIS A 128 -4.09 0.88 -3.14
N TYR A 129 -5.05 0.31 -3.87
CA TYR A 129 -5.40 -1.09 -3.74
C TYR A 129 -4.43 -1.93 -4.57
N PHE A 130 -3.89 -2.97 -3.95
CA PHE A 130 -3.12 -3.99 -4.62
C PHE A 130 -4.04 -5.09 -5.17
N PRO A 131 -3.52 -6.00 -6.03
CA PRO A 131 -4.22 -7.23 -6.34
C PRO A 131 -4.54 -8.05 -5.08
N LEU A 132 -5.63 -8.82 -5.14
CA LEU A 132 -5.98 -9.76 -4.09
C LEU A 132 -4.89 -10.81 -3.91
N VAL A 133 -4.55 -11.12 -2.67
CA VAL A 133 -3.52 -12.11 -2.35
C VAL A 133 -4.19 -13.35 -1.80
N LYS A 134 -4.20 -14.44 -2.57
CA LYS A 134 -4.83 -15.70 -2.16
C LYS A 134 -3.98 -16.45 -1.14
N PHE A 135 -4.61 -16.95 -0.09
CA PHE A 135 -4.03 -17.95 0.80
C PHE A 135 -3.74 -19.24 0.01
N ARG A 136 -2.46 -19.64 -0.06
CA ARG A 136 -2.08 -20.94 -0.63
C ARG A 136 -2.02 -21.98 0.48
N PHE A 137 -3.07 -22.79 0.57
CA PHE A 137 -2.96 -24.11 1.16
C PHE A 137 -2.27 -25.02 0.13
N LEU A 138 -0.97 -25.24 0.26
CA LEU A 138 -0.31 -26.37 -0.39
C LEU A 138 -0.73 -27.66 0.33
#